data_AF-A0A1Q5RLX8-F1
#
_entry.id   AF-A0A1Q5RLX8-F1
#
_cell.length_a   1.000
_cell.length_b   1.000
_cell.length_c   1.000
_cell.angle_alpha   90.00
_cell.angle_beta   90.00
_cell.angle_gamma   90.00
#
_symmetry.space_group_name_H-M   'P 1'
#
loop_
_entity.id
_entity.type
_entity.pdbx_description
1 polymer ?
#
loop_
_entity_poly.entity_id
_entity_poly.type
_entity_poly.pdbx_seq_one_letter_code
_entity_poly.pdbx_strand_id
1 'polypeptide(L)'
;MTRYVFACRTGWPIDEFPRRRDNLPGEWITVTSKSDLTLDLLRPLAPRYVFFPHWSSIVPKPILAAYECVCLYMTDAPFGRGGSPLQSLIDHGIRETKLSALRMTEQLDAGPLYVKHLATVQADLIYTHHSDDLNADHRPVSEATMIAVRPMPGQKVVAVYGFETLSSTEWVFQSRGTAFRPSHFVGLVATLGRKLDALRAYHMEMRDFPHPRSYEAVASLAKLRGATVGLAAAEAFTVLREVDP
;
A
#
# COMPACT_ATOMS: atom_id res chain seq x y z
N MET A 1 16.51 28.69 14.42
CA MET A 1 16.26 27.24 14.65
C MET A 1 16.20 26.58 13.29
N THR A 2 16.85 25.43 13.11
CA THR A 2 16.84 24.73 11.80
C THR A 2 15.47 24.11 11.56
N ARG A 3 14.92 24.28 10.35
CA ARG A 3 13.62 23.72 9.95
C ARG A 3 13.79 22.55 8.98
N TYR A 4 12.87 21.61 9.07
CA TYR A 4 12.80 20.42 8.23
C TYR A 4 11.36 20.21 7.76
N VAL A 5 11.19 19.65 6.56
CA VAL A 5 9.86 19.30 6.04
C VAL A 5 9.74 17.78 5.95
N PHE A 6 8.64 17.25 6.46
CA PHE A 6 8.21 15.85 6.31
C PHE A 6 7.09 15.79 5.26
N ALA A 7 7.40 15.36 4.05
CA ALA A 7 6.46 15.24 2.94
C ALA A 7 6.04 13.78 2.75
N CYS A 8 4.82 13.41 3.17
CA CYS A 8 4.34 12.02 3.12
C CYS A 8 2.86 11.92 2.77
N ARG A 9 2.47 10.96 1.92
CA ARG A 9 1.07 10.75 1.51
C ARG A 9 0.40 9.51 2.12
N THR A 10 1.14 8.70 2.87
CA THR A 10 0.64 7.43 3.41
C THR A 10 0.15 7.63 4.85
N GLY A 11 -0.94 6.97 5.23
CA GLY A 11 -1.57 7.14 6.55
C GLY A 11 -0.64 6.82 7.71
N TRP A 12 -0.09 5.60 7.78
CA TRP A 12 0.66 5.18 8.97
C TRP A 12 1.90 6.05 9.28
N PRO A 13 2.73 6.54 8.32
CA PRO A 13 3.83 7.45 8.67
C PRO A 13 3.33 8.82 9.12
N ILE A 14 2.20 9.30 8.57
CA ILE A 14 1.59 10.57 9.01
C ILE A 14 1.10 10.44 10.45
N ASP A 15 0.55 9.29 10.83
CA ASP A 15 0.04 9.02 12.17
C ASP A 15 1.17 8.82 13.19
N GLU A 16 2.28 8.18 12.78
CA GLU A 16 3.42 7.87 13.66
C GLU A 16 4.42 9.03 13.81
N PHE A 17 4.61 9.84 12.77
CA PHE A 17 5.64 10.88 12.77
C PHE A 17 5.50 11.90 13.92
N PRO A 18 4.29 12.41 14.27
CA PRO A 18 4.11 13.30 15.41
C PRO A 18 4.59 12.73 16.74
N ARG A 19 4.52 11.41 16.93
CA ARG A 19 4.98 10.74 18.17
C ARG A 19 6.50 10.67 18.28
N ARG A 20 7.21 10.86 17.16
CA ARG A 20 8.67 10.76 17.07
C ARG A 20 9.35 12.10 16.89
N ARG A 21 8.65 13.09 16.29
CA ARG A 21 9.24 14.38 15.88
C ARG A 21 9.85 15.17 17.03
N ASP A 22 9.28 15.09 18.24
CA ASP A 22 9.73 15.88 19.39
C ASP A 22 11.12 15.44 19.90
N ASN A 23 11.52 14.20 19.56
CA ASN A 23 12.86 13.68 19.84
C ASN A 23 13.86 13.92 18.69
N LEU A 24 13.43 14.58 17.61
CA LEU A 24 14.29 14.95 16.48
C LEU A 24 14.74 16.40 16.61
N PRO A 25 15.97 16.73 16.17
CA PRO A 25 16.43 18.11 16.23
C PRO A 25 15.62 19.02 15.30
N GLY A 26 15.52 20.29 15.69
CA GLY A 26 14.91 21.35 14.90
C GLY A 26 13.38 21.34 14.86
N GLU A 27 12.83 22.19 14.01
CA GLU A 27 11.39 22.37 13.83
C GLU A 27 10.91 21.61 12.59
N TRP A 28 9.83 20.84 12.73
CA TRP A 28 9.32 19.95 11.68
C TRP A 28 7.95 20.39 11.18
N ILE A 29 7.85 20.56 9.86
CA ILE A 29 6.61 20.92 9.16
C ILE A 29 6.14 19.71 8.34
N THR A 30 4.89 19.32 8.50
CA THR A 30 4.29 18.18 7.79
C THR A 30 3.54 18.65 6.55
N VAL A 31 3.79 18.00 5.41
CA VAL A 31 3.10 18.23 4.13
C VAL A 31 2.52 16.90 3.65
N THR A 32 1.19 16.81 3.53
CA THR A 32 0.51 15.53 3.22
C THR A 32 -0.12 15.47 1.83
N SER A 33 -0.19 16.60 1.13
CA SER A 33 -0.83 16.70 -0.18
C SER A 33 0.15 17.23 -1.23
N LYS A 34 -0.04 16.79 -2.49
CA LYS A 34 0.75 17.27 -3.63
C LYS A 34 0.56 18.77 -3.87
N SER A 35 -0.64 19.30 -3.66
CA SER A 35 -0.97 20.71 -3.87
C SER A 35 -0.28 21.63 -2.89
N ASP A 36 0.00 21.16 -1.67
CA ASP A 36 0.64 21.97 -0.64
C ASP A 36 2.17 22.04 -0.82
N LEU A 37 2.76 21.06 -1.52
CA LEU A 37 4.20 21.03 -1.79
C LEU A 37 4.58 22.04 -2.89
N THR A 38 4.68 23.31 -2.51
CA THR A 38 4.96 24.44 -3.41
C THR A 38 6.19 25.24 -2.96
N LEU A 39 6.80 26.00 -3.88
CA LEU A 39 7.86 26.92 -3.50
C LEU A 39 7.36 28.05 -2.59
N ASP A 40 6.11 28.47 -2.74
CA ASP A 40 5.51 29.53 -1.91
C ASP A 40 5.35 29.08 -0.45
N LEU A 41 5.09 27.79 -0.22
CA LEU A 41 5.17 27.21 1.11
C LEU A 41 6.62 27.10 1.60
N LEU A 42 7.54 26.59 0.78
CA LEU A 42 8.89 26.24 1.23
C LEU A 42 9.82 27.46 1.43
N ARG A 43 9.70 28.51 0.62
CA ARG A 43 10.54 29.72 0.69
C ARG A 43 10.54 30.40 2.06
N PRO A 44 9.39 30.75 2.66
CA PRO A 44 9.37 31.37 3.99
C PRO A 44 9.83 30.42 5.10
N LEU A 45 9.65 29.10 4.91
CA LEU A 45 10.14 28.09 5.84
C LEU A 45 11.67 27.96 5.79
N ALA A 46 12.28 28.11 4.61
CA ALA A 46 13.71 27.90 4.38
C ALA A 46 14.25 26.59 5.00
N PRO A 47 13.63 25.42 4.71
CA PRO A 47 14.02 24.17 5.33
C PRO A 47 15.42 23.73 4.88
N ARG A 48 16.17 23.13 5.80
CA ARG A 48 17.47 22.51 5.50
C ARG A 48 17.30 21.29 4.61
N TYR A 49 16.30 20.45 4.90
CA TYR A 49 15.95 19.26 4.13
C TYR A 49 14.44 19.14 3.95
N VAL A 50 14.05 18.56 2.82
CA VAL A 50 12.69 18.08 2.58
C VAL A 50 12.75 16.57 2.48
N PHE A 51 12.21 15.87 3.49
CA PHE A 51 12.21 14.41 3.56
C PHE A 51 10.95 13.82 2.94
N PHE A 52 11.14 12.80 2.10
CA PHE A 52 10.10 12.06 1.40
C PHE A 52 10.15 10.58 1.81
N PRO A 53 9.67 10.23 3.01
CA PRO A 53 9.63 8.83 3.47
C PRO A 53 8.68 7.97 2.64
N HIS A 54 7.59 8.55 2.12
CA HIS A 54 6.73 7.90 1.15
C HIS A 54 5.93 8.94 0.34
N TRP A 55 6.24 9.08 -0.94
CA TRP A 55 5.65 10.08 -1.82
C TRP A 55 5.44 9.54 -3.24
N SER A 56 4.20 9.59 -3.73
CA SER A 56 3.79 8.93 -4.97
C SER A 56 3.68 9.88 -6.18
N SER A 57 4.28 11.07 -6.11
CA SER A 57 4.19 12.07 -7.19
C SER A 57 5.56 12.62 -7.54
N ILE A 58 5.78 12.94 -8.81
CA ILE A 58 7.02 13.61 -9.24
C ILE A 58 7.14 14.94 -8.49
N VAL A 59 8.28 15.15 -7.82
CA VAL A 59 8.60 16.41 -7.15
C VAL A 59 8.97 17.45 -8.22
N PRO A 60 8.36 18.65 -8.21
CA PRO A 60 8.67 19.70 -9.18
C PRO A 60 10.17 20.04 -9.23
N LYS A 61 10.74 20.15 -10.44
CA LYS A 61 12.16 20.51 -10.65
C LYS A 61 12.59 21.78 -9.89
N PRO A 62 11.78 22.86 -9.82
CA PRO A 62 12.17 24.05 -9.06
C PRO A 62 12.38 23.77 -7.57
N ILE A 63 11.66 22.80 -6.99
CA ILE A 63 11.83 22.39 -5.59
C ILE A 63 13.12 21.58 -5.43
N LEU A 64 13.38 20.62 -6.33
CA LEU A 64 14.61 19.82 -6.34
C LEU A 64 15.87 20.69 -6.51
N ALA A 65 15.76 21.79 -7.25
CA ALA A 65 16.85 22.75 -7.46
C ALA A 65 17.06 23.68 -6.25
N ALA A 66 15.98 24.09 -5.58
CA ALA A 66 16.03 25.02 -4.46
C ALA A 66 16.36 24.37 -3.11
N TYR A 67 16.02 23.09 -2.93
CA TYR A 67 16.14 22.40 -1.64
C TYR A 67 16.76 21.01 -1.78
N GLU A 68 17.47 20.58 -0.74
CA GLU A 68 17.94 19.21 -0.63
C GLU A 68 16.76 18.28 -0.27
N CYS A 69 16.17 17.70 -1.30
CA CYS A 69 15.12 16.70 -1.18
C CYS A 69 15.75 15.31 -0.93
N VAL A 70 15.28 14.60 0.09
CA VAL A 70 15.81 13.29 0.50
C VAL A 70 14.68 12.28 0.47
N CYS A 71 14.77 11.22 -0.34
CA CYS A 71 13.81 10.11 -0.28
C CYS A 71 14.38 8.92 0.49
N LEU A 72 13.47 8.16 1.12
CA LEU A 72 13.80 6.88 1.74
C LEU A 72 13.37 5.75 0.79
N TYR A 73 14.34 5.04 0.25
CA TYR A 73 14.15 4.04 -0.79
C TYR A 73 14.45 2.64 -0.27
N MET A 74 13.50 1.72 -0.39
CA MET A 74 13.57 0.40 0.27
C MET A 74 14.35 -0.66 -0.50
N THR A 75 15.44 -0.26 -1.16
CA THR A 75 16.39 -1.19 -1.80
C THR A 75 17.85 -0.88 -1.43
N ASP A 76 18.76 -1.83 -1.70
CA ASP A 76 20.20 -1.59 -1.67
C ASP A 76 20.69 -0.76 -2.89
N ALA A 77 20.14 0.45 -3.05
CA ALA A 77 20.44 1.35 -4.16
C ALA A 77 21.97 1.46 -4.39
N PRO A 78 22.47 1.36 -5.63
CA PRO A 78 21.75 1.52 -6.89
C PRO A 78 20.98 0.28 -7.38
N PHE A 79 21.06 -0.86 -6.67
CA PHE A 79 20.23 -2.02 -7.00
C PHE A 79 18.74 -1.71 -6.80
N GLY A 80 17.89 -2.24 -7.69
CA GLY A 80 16.43 -2.20 -7.54
C GLY A 80 15.77 -0.83 -7.67
N ARG A 81 16.37 0.13 -8.40
CA ARG A 81 15.76 1.45 -8.69
C ARG A 81 14.45 1.32 -9.47
N GLY A 82 13.57 2.32 -9.36
CA GLY A 82 12.29 2.38 -10.06
C GLY A 82 11.06 2.26 -9.16
N GLY A 83 9.91 2.06 -9.80
CA GLY A 83 8.62 1.94 -9.11
C GLY A 83 8.45 0.58 -8.43
N SER A 84 7.54 0.54 -7.44
CA SER A 84 7.12 -0.70 -6.75
C SER A 84 8.28 -1.56 -6.22
N PRO A 85 9.26 -0.97 -5.49
CA PRO A 85 10.47 -1.70 -5.07
C PRO A 85 10.17 -2.89 -4.17
N LEU A 86 9.17 -2.79 -3.28
CA LEU A 86 8.76 -3.91 -2.43
C LEU A 86 8.32 -5.11 -3.26
N GLN A 87 7.42 -4.88 -4.22
CA GLN A 87 6.88 -5.93 -5.09
C GLN A 87 8.01 -6.57 -5.92
N SER A 88 8.92 -5.74 -6.46
CA SER A 88 10.06 -6.24 -7.22
C SER A 88 10.99 -7.11 -6.37
N LEU A 89 11.29 -6.71 -5.12
CA LEU A 89 12.10 -7.52 -4.20
C LEU A 89 11.44 -8.88 -3.91
N ILE A 90 10.12 -8.89 -3.66
CA ILE A 90 9.36 -10.13 -3.44
C ILE A 90 9.43 -11.03 -4.66
N ASP A 91 9.19 -10.47 -5.86
CA ASP A 91 9.17 -11.22 -7.13
C ASP A 91 10.54 -11.87 -7.44
N HIS A 92 11.63 -11.20 -7.08
CA HIS A 92 12.99 -11.73 -7.23
C HIS A 92 13.43 -12.63 -6.06
N GLY A 93 12.53 -12.94 -5.11
CA GLY A 93 12.84 -13.77 -3.94
C GLY A 93 13.81 -13.12 -2.94
N ILE A 94 13.99 -11.79 -3.01
CA ILE A 94 14.92 -11.04 -2.16
C ILE A 94 14.26 -10.76 -0.82
N ARG A 95 14.76 -11.43 0.23
CA ARG A 95 14.26 -11.33 1.61
C ARG A 95 15.03 -10.35 2.47
N GLU A 96 16.27 -10.05 2.10
CA GLU A 96 17.13 -9.08 2.78
C GLU A 96 17.48 -7.96 1.82
N THR A 97 17.30 -6.73 2.27
CA THR A 97 17.50 -5.51 1.49
C THR A 97 18.05 -4.40 2.39
N LYS A 98 18.09 -3.17 1.89
CA LYS A 98 18.39 -1.99 2.69
C LYS A 98 17.35 -0.90 2.50
N LEU A 99 17.14 -0.09 3.52
CA LEU A 99 16.52 1.22 3.42
C LEU A 99 17.62 2.25 3.17
N SER A 100 17.64 2.82 1.98
CA SER A 100 18.62 3.80 1.51
C SER A 100 18.04 5.21 1.55
N ALA A 101 18.69 6.13 2.27
CA ALA A 101 18.40 7.55 2.17
C ALA A 101 19.22 8.15 1.02
N LEU A 102 18.55 8.72 0.02
CA LEU A 102 19.21 9.29 -1.16
C LEU A 102 18.72 10.71 -1.45
N ARG A 103 19.63 11.55 -1.94
CA ARG A 103 19.27 12.87 -2.45
C ARG A 103 18.48 12.69 -3.74
N MET A 104 17.31 13.29 -3.83
CA MET A 104 16.53 13.26 -5.06
C MET A 104 17.20 14.16 -6.11
N THR A 105 17.29 13.66 -7.34
CA THR A 105 17.72 14.41 -8.51
C THR A 105 16.61 14.34 -9.57
N GLU A 106 16.83 14.94 -10.75
CA GLU A 106 15.89 14.75 -11.87
C GLU A 106 15.82 13.30 -12.37
N GLN A 107 16.90 12.54 -12.14
CA GLN A 107 16.94 11.12 -12.47
C GLN A 107 16.37 10.30 -11.31
N LEU A 108 15.39 9.45 -11.63
CA LEU A 108 14.66 8.66 -10.64
C LEU A 108 15.61 7.72 -9.86
N ASP A 109 15.54 7.81 -8.52
CA ASP A 109 16.29 7.01 -7.55
C ASP A 109 17.81 6.95 -7.76
N ALA A 110 18.38 7.97 -8.43
CA ALA A 110 19.75 7.94 -8.92
C ALA A 110 20.73 8.90 -8.23
N GLY A 111 20.26 9.71 -7.28
CA GLY A 111 21.12 10.65 -6.61
C GLY A 111 22.07 10.03 -5.57
N PRO A 112 22.95 10.86 -5.00
CA PRO A 112 23.93 10.42 -4.02
C PRO A 112 23.27 9.87 -2.75
N LEU A 113 23.90 8.85 -2.17
CA LEU A 113 23.44 8.16 -0.98
C LEU A 113 23.98 8.85 0.28
N TYR A 114 23.13 9.01 1.29
CA TYR A 114 23.53 9.50 2.61
C TYR A 114 23.85 8.34 3.55
N VAL A 115 22.91 7.38 3.68
CA VAL A 115 23.03 6.25 4.60
C VAL A 115 22.18 5.08 4.11
N LYS A 116 22.53 3.86 4.54
CA LYS A 116 21.74 2.66 4.35
C LYS A 116 21.56 1.91 5.66
N HIS A 117 20.38 1.37 5.88
CA HIS A 117 20.08 0.49 7.01
C HIS A 117 19.59 -0.85 6.51
N LEU A 118 19.99 -1.96 7.15
CA LEU A 118 19.47 -3.28 6.81
C LEU A 118 17.95 -3.32 7.02
N ALA A 119 17.26 -3.99 6.10
CA ALA A 119 15.81 -4.18 6.15
C ALA A 119 15.47 -5.58 5.63
N THR A 120 14.39 -6.15 6.13
CA THR A 120 13.88 -7.45 5.69
C THR A 120 12.55 -7.27 4.96
N VAL A 121 12.40 -7.98 3.85
CA VAL A 121 11.14 -8.08 3.11
C VAL A 121 10.47 -9.38 3.55
N GLN A 122 9.48 -9.25 4.42
CA GLN A 122 8.71 -10.35 4.96
C GLN A 122 7.24 -9.97 4.97
N ALA A 123 6.39 -10.88 4.49
CA ALA A 123 4.95 -10.76 4.64
C ALA A 123 4.53 -11.65 5.82
N ASP A 124 3.67 -11.11 6.69
CA ASP A 124 3.03 -11.88 7.76
C ASP A 124 1.56 -12.20 7.39
N LEU A 125 0.99 -11.45 6.45
CA LEU A 125 -0.38 -11.58 5.95
C LEU A 125 -0.41 -11.54 4.41
N ILE A 126 -1.17 -12.44 3.79
CA ILE A 126 -1.41 -12.45 2.35
C ILE A 126 -2.91 -12.38 2.07
N TYR A 127 -3.28 -11.52 1.13
CA TYR A 127 -4.60 -11.52 0.49
C TYR A 127 -4.48 -12.15 -0.89
N THR A 128 -5.33 -13.12 -1.21
CA THR A 128 -5.38 -13.77 -2.52
C THR A 128 -6.83 -13.95 -2.96
N HIS A 129 -7.06 -14.41 -4.20
CA HIS A 129 -8.40 -14.59 -4.72
C HIS A 129 -9.13 -15.74 -4.01
N HIS A 130 -10.46 -15.66 -3.97
CA HIS A 130 -11.30 -16.81 -3.66
C HIS A 130 -10.91 -18.01 -4.54
N SER A 131 -10.78 -19.20 -3.94
CA SER A 131 -10.24 -20.39 -4.61
C SER A 131 -11.10 -20.88 -5.78
N ASP A 132 -12.39 -20.52 -5.79
CA ASP A 132 -13.37 -20.92 -6.81
C ASP A 132 -13.87 -19.73 -7.63
N ASP A 133 -13.04 -18.70 -7.83
CA ASP A 133 -13.39 -17.54 -8.64
C ASP A 133 -13.64 -17.90 -10.12
N LEU A 134 -14.51 -17.15 -10.81
CA LEU A 134 -14.89 -17.44 -12.21
C LEU A 134 -13.70 -17.26 -13.17
N ASN A 135 -12.85 -16.25 -12.94
CA ASN A 135 -11.67 -15.99 -13.75
C ASN A 135 -10.66 -17.14 -13.62
N ALA A 136 -10.21 -17.65 -14.76
CA ALA A 136 -9.46 -18.90 -14.80
C ALA A 136 -8.04 -18.80 -14.22
N ASP A 137 -7.46 -17.61 -14.25
CA ASP A 137 -6.15 -17.25 -13.73
C ASP A 137 -6.15 -17.01 -12.20
N HIS A 138 -7.28 -16.58 -11.64
CA HIS A 138 -7.41 -16.34 -10.19
C HIS A 138 -7.22 -17.63 -9.37
N ARG A 139 -7.72 -18.77 -9.86
CA ARG A 139 -7.64 -20.05 -9.13
C ARG A 139 -6.19 -20.57 -9.01
N PRO A 140 -5.40 -20.67 -10.11
CA PRO A 140 -3.98 -20.99 -10.02
C PRO A 140 -3.19 -20.00 -9.15
N VAL A 141 -3.52 -18.71 -9.15
CA VAL A 141 -2.86 -17.72 -8.28
C VAL A 141 -3.14 -18.00 -6.80
N SER A 142 -4.39 -18.31 -6.44
CA SER A 142 -4.78 -18.70 -5.08
C SER A 142 -4.07 -19.99 -4.65
N GLU A 143 -4.03 -21.00 -5.52
CA GLU A 143 -3.33 -22.28 -5.26
C GLU A 143 -1.81 -22.10 -5.12
N ALA A 144 -1.18 -21.36 -6.04
CA ALA A 144 0.24 -21.06 -5.99
C ALA A 144 0.60 -20.29 -4.72
N THR A 145 -0.26 -19.37 -4.26
CA THR A 145 -0.12 -18.68 -2.98
C THR A 145 -0.02 -19.69 -1.85
N MET A 146 -0.98 -20.61 -1.75
CA MET A 146 -1.01 -21.63 -0.68
C MET A 146 0.20 -22.57 -0.72
N ILE A 147 0.69 -22.91 -1.91
CA ILE A 147 1.92 -23.70 -2.09
C ILE A 147 3.16 -22.92 -1.63
N ALA A 148 3.26 -21.64 -1.99
CA ALA A 148 4.40 -20.78 -1.64
C ALA A 148 4.49 -20.52 -0.13
N VAL A 149 3.35 -20.47 0.57
CA VAL A 149 3.29 -20.22 2.01
C VAL A 149 2.89 -21.44 2.83
N ARG A 150 3.34 -22.63 2.44
CA ARG A 150 3.18 -23.84 3.25
C ARG A 150 3.62 -23.60 4.71
N PRO A 151 2.86 -24.11 5.69
CA PRO A 151 3.14 -23.90 7.12
C PRO A 151 4.28 -24.80 7.60
N MET A 152 5.50 -24.53 7.13
CA MET A 152 6.72 -25.19 7.58
C MET A 152 7.30 -24.49 8.83
N PRO A 153 8.10 -25.18 9.66
CA PRO A 153 8.82 -24.53 10.76
C PRO A 153 9.59 -23.29 10.27
N GLY A 154 9.42 -22.16 10.97
CA GLY A 154 10.03 -20.88 10.57
C GLY A 154 9.24 -20.07 9.54
N GLN A 155 8.11 -20.58 9.03
CA GLN A 155 7.17 -19.79 8.22
C GLN A 155 6.68 -18.58 9.00
N LYS A 156 6.64 -17.43 8.32
CA LYS A 156 6.29 -16.13 8.92
C LYS A 156 4.93 -15.61 8.50
N VAL A 157 4.41 -16.08 7.36
CA VAL A 157 3.03 -15.79 6.95
C VAL A 157 2.09 -16.53 7.90
N VAL A 158 1.56 -15.78 8.86
CA VAL A 158 0.62 -16.25 9.88
C VAL A 158 -0.81 -16.29 9.37
N ALA A 159 -1.17 -15.42 8.41
CA ALA A 159 -2.52 -15.35 7.87
C ALA A 159 -2.55 -15.31 6.33
N VAL A 160 -3.51 -16.02 5.75
CA VAL A 160 -3.84 -16.00 4.32
C VAL A 160 -5.36 -15.88 4.19
N TYR A 161 -5.82 -14.81 3.54
CA TYR A 161 -7.23 -14.49 3.38
C TYR A 161 -7.62 -14.45 1.90
N GLY A 162 -8.76 -15.04 1.56
CA GLY A 162 -9.35 -15.04 0.23
C GLY A 162 -10.36 -13.90 0.07
N PHE A 163 -10.21 -13.03 -0.93
CA PHE A 163 -11.17 -11.96 -1.22
C PHE A 163 -12.18 -12.34 -2.32
N GLU A 164 -13.36 -11.75 -2.27
CA GLU A 164 -14.32 -11.79 -3.38
C GLU A 164 -13.94 -10.77 -4.46
N THR A 165 -14.05 -11.18 -5.72
CA THR A 165 -13.83 -10.31 -6.88
C THR A 165 -15.16 -10.02 -7.57
N LEU A 166 -15.53 -8.74 -7.62
CA LEU A 166 -16.74 -8.29 -8.33
C LEU A 166 -16.68 -8.60 -9.82
N SER A 167 -17.86 -8.89 -10.37
CA SER A 167 -18.10 -9.48 -11.69
C SER A 167 -17.37 -10.81 -11.89
N SER A 168 -17.24 -11.60 -10.83
CA SER A 168 -16.60 -12.91 -10.91
C SER A 168 -17.12 -13.86 -9.83
N THR A 169 -16.79 -13.60 -8.57
CA THR A 169 -17.13 -14.47 -7.44
C THR A 169 -18.65 -14.65 -7.29
N GLU A 170 -19.43 -13.60 -7.52
CA GLU A 170 -20.89 -13.60 -7.47
C GLU A 170 -21.55 -14.18 -8.73
N TRP A 171 -20.82 -14.31 -9.84
CA TRP A 171 -21.31 -14.88 -11.10
C TRP A 171 -21.12 -16.39 -11.19
N VAL A 172 -20.61 -17.03 -10.13
CA VAL A 172 -20.60 -18.49 -9.97
C VAL A 172 -22.01 -18.97 -9.55
N PHE A 173 -23.02 -18.70 -10.39
CA PHE A 173 -24.44 -18.90 -10.08
C PHE A 173 -24.81 -20.36 -9.75
N GLN A 174 -24.22 -21.34 -10.45
CA GLN A 174 -24.46 -22.77 -10.22
C GLN A 174 -23.18 -23.60 -10.39
N SER A 175 -22.74 -24.20 -9.28
CA SER A 175 -21.84 -25.36 -9.14
C SER A 175 -20.62 -25.46 -10.06
N ARG A 176 -19.67 -24.54 -9.89
CA ARG A 176 -18.24 -24.88 -9.95
C ARG A 176 -17.58 -24.37 -8.67
N GLY A 177 -17.51 -25.23 -7.65
CA GLY A 177 -16.75 -24.96 -6.43
C GLY A 177 -17.56 -24.48 -5.22
N THR A 178 -16.85 -24.03 -4.19
CA THR A 178 -17.41 -23.55 -2.93
C THR A 178 -17.90 -22.11 -3.07
N ALA A 179 -19.09 -21.83 -2.55
CA ALA A 179 -19.59 -20.47 -2.45
C ALA A 179 -18.66 -19.62 -1.57
N PHE A 180 -18.54 -18.32 -1.89
CA PHE A 180 -17.82 -17.38 -1.03
C PHE A 180 -18.52 -17.27 0.33
N ARG A 181 -17.85 -17.76 1.38
CA ARG A 181 -18.36 -17.82 2.76
C ARG A 181 -17.41 -17.06 3.68
N PRO A 182 -17.50 -15.72 3.73
CA PRO A 182 -16.56 -14.93 4.49
C PRO A 182 -16.72 -15.18 5.99
N SER A 183 -15.59 -15.25 6.67
CA SER A 183 -15.50 -15.42 8.14
C SER A 183 -14.61 -14.36 8.80
N HIS A 184 -13.87 -13.58 8.00
CA HIS A 184 -13.07 -12.47 8.47
C HIS A 184 -13.56 -11.17 7.82
N PHE A 185 -13.73 -10.13 8.63
CA PHE A 185 -14.29 -8.85 8.20
C PHE A 185 -13.44 -7.69 8.71
N VAL A 186 -13.11 -6.74 7.82
CA VAL A 186 -12.34 -5.55 8.15
C VAL A 186 -13.23 -4.33 8.01
N GLY A 187 -13.46 -3.59 9.11
CA GLY A 187 -14.27 -2.38 9.10
C GLY A 187 -13.67 -1.27 8.21
N LEU A 188 -14.51 -0.65 7.38
CA LEU A 188 -14.09 0.33 6.37
C LEU A 188 -14.57 1.76 6.65
N VAL A 189 -15.20 2.04 7.79
CA VAL A 189 -15.84 3.36 8.04
C VAL A 189 -14.87 4.52 7.82
N ALA A 190 -13.63 4.41 8.32
CA ALA A 190 -12.61 5.43 8.17
C ALA A 190 -11.87 5.39 6.81
N THR A 191 -12.03 4.33 6.02
CA THR A 191 -11.16 4.03 4.85
C THR A 191 -11.91 3.78 3.55
N LEU A 192 -13.25 3.77 3.55
CA LEU A 192 -14.07 3.51 2.36
C LEU A 192 -13.75 4.50 1.22
N GLY A 193 -13.57 5.79 1.53
CA GLY A 193 -13.15 6.79 0.54
C GLY A 193 -11.82 6.44 -0.11
N ARG A 194 -10.83 6.00 0.68
CA ARG A 194 -9.52 5.56 0.17
C ARG A 194 -9.62 4.32 -0.71
N LYS A 195 -10.51 3.38 -0.38
CA LYS A 195 -10.80 2.21 -1.23
C LYS A 195 -11.35 2.65 -2.59
N LEU A 196 -12.36 3.53 -2.59
CA LEU A 196 -12.97 4.04 -3.82
C LEU A 196 -11.97 4.83 -4.68
N ASP A 197 -11.11 5.63 -4.05
CA ASP A 197 -10.05 6.35 -4.77
C ASP A 197 -8.98 5.41 -5.34
N ALA A 198 -8.64 4.32 -4.63
CA ALA A 198 -7.70 3.32 -5.13
C ALA A 198 -8.22 2.64 -6.41
N LEU A 199 -9.53 2.42 -6.54
CA LEU A 199 -10.15 1.83 -7.73
C LEU A 199 -10.01 2.69 -8.98
N ARG A 200 -9.70 3.98 -8.85
CA ARG A 200 -9.39 4.84 -10.01
C ARG A 200 -8.16 4.34 -10.78
N ALA A 201 -7.24 3.62 -10.12
CA ALA A 201 -6.11 2.98 -10.81
C ALA A 201 -6.59 1.92 -11.81
N TYR A 202 -7.76 1.33 -11.59
CA TYR A 202 -8.40 0.30 -12.42
C TYR A 202 -9.51 0.88 -13.30
N HIS A 203 -9.47 2.17 -13.65
CA HIS A 203 -10.56 2.85 -14.36
C HIS A 203 -11.03 2.15 -15.66
N MET A 204 -10.15 1.42 -16.36
CA MET A 204 -10.50 0.66 -17.56
C MET A 204 -11.38 -0.56 -17.27
N GLU A 205 -11.34 -1.08 -16.04
CA GLU A 205 -12.17 -2.19 -15.57
C GLU A 205 -13.47 -1.71 -14.90
N MET A 206 -13.52 -0.45 -14.50
CA MET A 206 -14.69 0.15 -13.87
C MET A 206 -15.78 0.44 -14.92
N ARG A 207 -17.04 0.30 -14.51
CA ARG A 207 -18.23 0.52 -15.36
C ARG A 207 -19.27 1.35 -14.63
N ASP A 208 -20.23 1.90 -15.38
CA ASP A 208 -21.38 2.57 -14.79
C ASP A 208 -22.30 1.57 -14.08
N PHE A 209 -22.99 2.04 -13.05
CA PHE A 209 -24.05 1.27 -12.39
C PHE A 209 -25.15 0.93 -13.42
N PRO A 210 -25.73 -0.30 -13.45
CA PRO A 210 -25.77 -1.32 -12.41
C PRO A 210 -24.67 -2.41 -12.49
N HIS A 211 -23.55 -2.17 -13.18
CA HIS A 211 -22.48 -3.16 -13.24
C HIS A 211 -21.86 -3.39 -11.83
N PRO A 212 -21.49 -4.64 -11.45
CA PRO A 212 -20.89 -4.91 -10.14
C PRO A 212 -19.58 -4.16 -9.88
N ARG A 213 -18.78 -3.92 -10.93
CA ARG A 213 -17.58 -3.05 -10.90
C ARG A 213 -17.89 -1.57 -11.09
N SER A 214 -18.99 -1.09 -10.53
CA SER A 214 -19.27 0.35 -10.41
C SER A 214 -18.91 0.83 -9.01
N TYR A 215 -18.52 2.10 -8.87
CA TYR A 215 -18.22 2.69 -7.55
C TYR A 215 -19.42 2.57 -6.59
N GLU A 216 -20.64 2.71 -7.13
CA GLU A 216 -21.88 2.54 -6.38
C GLU A 216 -22.09 1.10 -5.91
N ALA A 217 -21.90 0.11 -6.78
CA ALA A 217 -22.03 -1.30 -6.40
C ALA A 217 -20.95 -1.71 -5.38
N VAL A 218 -19.69 -1.27 -5.54
CA VAL A 218 -18.61 -1.52 -4.57
C VAL A 218 -18.95 -0.94 -3.20
N ALA A 219 -19.42 0.30 -3.14
CA ALA A 219 -19.82 0.94 -1.90
C ALA A 219 -21.03 0.25 -1.26
N SER A 220 -21.97 -0.22 -2.08
CA SER A 220 -23.15 -0.96 -1.63
C SER A 220 -22.79 -2.33 -1.06
N LEU A 221 -21.87 -3.06 -1.70
CA LEU A 221 -21.35 -4.32 -1.18
C LEU A 221 -20.66 -4.12 0.18
N ALA A 222 -19.82 -3.09 0.31
CA ALA A 222 -19.16 -2.78 1.58
C ALA A 222 -20.18 -2.52 2.71
N LYS A 223 -21.27 -1.79 2.42
CA LYS A 223 -22.37 -1.56 3.37
C LYS A 223 -23.10 -2.86 3.72
N LEU A 224 -23.40 -3.70 2.73
CA LEU A 224 -24.05 -4.99 2.96
C LEU A 224 -23.18 -5.89 3.86
N ARG A 225 -21.88 -6.04 3.54
CA ARG A 225 -20.94 -6.81 4.36
C ARG A 225 -20.83 -6.23 5.77
N GLY A 226 -20.74 -4.91 5.91
CA GLY A 226 -20.77 -4.25 7.21
C GLY A 226 -22.04 -4.59 8.00
N ALA A 227 -23.21 -4.44 7.40
CA ALA A 227 -24.50 -4.69 8.05
C ALA A 227 -24.61 -6.13 8.55
N THR A 228 -24.03 -7.11 7.83
CA THR A 228 -24.04 -8.52 8.26
C THR A 228 -23.22 -8.80 9.52
N VAL A 229 -22.34 -7.87 9.93
CA VAL A 229 -21.47 -8.01 11.12
C VAL A 229 -21.57 -6.83 12.08
N GLY A 230 -22.62 -6.00 11.97
CA GLY A 230 -22.86 -4.88 12.88
C GLY A 230 -21.97 -3.64 12.66
N LEU A 231 -21.41 -3.47 11.46
CA LEU A 231 -20.60 -2.30 11.07
C LEU A 231 -21.30 -1.49 9.96
N ALA A 232 -21.02 -0.18 9.87
CA ALA A 232 -21.61 0.64 8.79
C ALA A 232 -21.05 0.30 7.39
N ALA A 233 -19.80 -0.20 7.32
CA ALA A 233 -19.19 -0.75 6.12
C ALA A 233 -18.04 -1.70 6.49
N ALA A 234 -17.87 -2.79 5.75
CA ALA A 234 -16.76 -3.73 5.93
C ALA A 234 -16.32 -4.36 4.59
N GLU A 235 -15.06 -4.76 4.53
CA GLU A 235 -14.57 -5.74 3.55
C GLU A 235 -14.72 -7.14 4.13
N ALA A 236 -15.06 -8.11 3.30
CA ALA A 236 -15.25 -9.49 3.71
C ALA A 236 -14.21 -10.41 3.06
N PHE A 237 -13.73 -11.38 3.81
CA PHE A 237 -12.73 -12.35 3.37
C PHE A 237 -13.03 -13.76 3.90
N THR A 238 -12.65 -14.78 3.14
CA THR A 238 -12.53 -16.15 3.63
C THR A 238 -11.19 -16.32 4.34
N VAL A 239 -11.16 -16.99 5.49
CA VAL A 239 -9.89 -17.40 6.10
C VAL A 239 -9.43 -18.70 5.44
N LEU A 240 -8.33 -18.64 4.67
CA LEU A 240 -7.74 -19.83 4.03
C LEU A 240 -6.78 -20.55 4.98
N ARG A 241 -6.01 -19.79 5.74
CA ARG A 241 -5.14 -20.27 6.82
C ARG A 241 -4.86 -19.14 7.79
N GLU A 242 -4.90 -19.45 9.09
CA GLU A 242 -4.49 -18.53 10.15
C GLU A 242 -3.81 -19.35 11.26
N VAL A 243 -2.70 -18.82 11.78
CA VAL A 243 -1.90 -19.44 12.84
C VAL A 243 -1.61 -18.36 13.87
N ASP A 244 -2.07 -18.58 15.10
CA ASP A 244 -1.73 -17.75 16.26
C ASP A 244 -0.52 -18.40 16.99
N PRO A 245 0.70 -17.84 16.87
CA PRO A 245 1.93 -18.47 17.33
C PRO A 245 2.23 -18.30 18.84
#